data_AF-A0A962U477-F1
#
_entry.id   AF-A0A962U477-F1
#
_cell.length_a   1.000
_cell.length_b   1.000
_cell.length_c   1.000
_cell.angle_alpha   90.00
_cell.angle_beta   90.00
_cell.angle_gamma   90.00
#
_symmetry.space_group_name_H-M   'P 1'
#
loop_
_entity.id
_entity.type
_entity.pdbx_description
1 polymer ?
#
loop_
_entity_poly.entity_id
_entity_poly.type
_entity_poly.pdbx_seq_one_letter_code
_entity_poly.pdbx_strand_id
1 'polypeptide(L)'
;MNRVLALLVGLSMGCGAMAADEESQGFTALLHEAELVFSVPDGYLDLPPGRTPMLDYERALRSPQGNLEMRVAVRPLERLRIDYDDPHGAVPDPNHIFPLVFESLASRLAGGRHAPSNPYPPEQARERFNADWAAAAVFDTSADFDTRYRQGLLLAIHRNKVSDAYVVFLFDDYTAVRDDLKALLRTLVYAPKTSADGDRAGAT
;
A
#
# COMPACT_ATOMS: atom_id res chain seq x y z
N MET A 1 -1.42 14.63 -65.39
CA MET A 1 -1.37 13.16 -65.20
C MET A 1 -1.42 12.86 -63.71
N ASN A 2 -2.50 12.21 -63.30
CA ASN A 2 -2.82 11.74 -61.95
C ASN A 2 -1.68 10.97 -61.29
N ARG A 3 -1.53 11.12 -59.96
CA ARG A 3 -1.49 9.98 -59.03
C ARG A 3 -2.12 10.35 -57.69
N VAL A 4 -3.24 9.68 -57.42
CA VAL A 4 -3.93 9.53 -56.14
C VAL A 4 -3.03 8.72 -55.21
N LEU A 5 -2.91 9.13 -53.94
CA LEU A 5 -2.52 8.20 -52.87
C LEU A 5 -3.38 8.50 -51.64
N ALA A 6 -4.29 7.56 -51.36
CA ALA A 6 -5.13 7.52 -50.18
C ALA A 6 -4.27 7.22 -48.95
N LEU A 7 -4.44 7.97 -47.87
CA LEU A 7 -3.89 7.63 -46.57
C LEU A 7 -4.99 6.98 -45.72
N LEU A 8 -4.77 5.71 -45.42
CA LEU A 8 -5.55 4.86 -44.52
C LEU A 8 -5.59 5.49 -43.11
N VAL A 9 -6.80 5.77 -42.62
CA VAL A 9 -7.07 5.97 -41.20
C VAL A 9 -7.06 4.59 -40.54
N GLY A 10 -5.92 4.22 -39.95
CA GLY A 10 -5.78 3.02 -39.13
C GLY A 10 -6.39 3.24 -37.76
N LEU A 11 -7.55 2.63 -37.53
CA LEU A 11 -8.23 2.50 -36.25
C LEU A 11 -7.33 1.71 -35.27
N SER A 12 -6.63 2.39 -34.38
CA SER A 12 -5.85 1.80 -33.29
C SER A 12 -6.63 1.92 -31.99
N MET A 13 -7.60 1.02 -31.80
CA MET A 13 -8.36 0.91 -30.55
C MET A 13 -8.41 -0.56 -30.16
N GLY A 14 -7.56 -0.98 -29.22
CA GLY A 14 -7.56 -2.39 -28.80
C GLY A 14 -6.50 -2.84 -27.79
N CYS A 15 -5.46 -2.06 -27.49
CA CYS A 15 -4.35 -2.52 -26.63
C CYS A 15 -4.45 -2.13 -25.15
N GLY A 16 -5.62 -1.66 -24.67
CA GLY A 16 -5.79 -1.18 -23.29
C GLY A 16 -6.40 -2.18 -22.31
N ALA A 17 -7.29 -3.07 -22.77
CA ALA A 17 -8.09 -3.92 -21.87
C ALA A 17 -7.29 -5.10 -21.27
N MET A 18 -6.41 -5.74 -22.05
CA MET A 18 -5.69 -6.93 -21.56
C MET A 18 -4.65 -6.60 -20.48
N ALA A 19 -3.96 -5.47 -20.60
CA ALA A 19 -2.96 -5.06 -19.62
C ALA A 19 -3.59 -4.70 -18.26
N ALA A 20 -4.76 -4.04 -18.27
CA ALA A 20 -5.48 -3.71 -17.05
C ALA A 20 -6.01 -4.96 -16.33
N ASP A 21 -6.47 -5.97 -17.08
CA ASP A 21 -6.94 -7.24 -16.52
C ASP A 21 -5.78 -8.06 -15.90
N GLU A 22 -4.62 -8.12 -16.54
CA GLU A 22 -3.44 -8.80 -16.00
C GLU A 22 -2.92 -8.14 -14.73
N GLU A 23 -2.88 -6.81 -14.69
CA GLU A 23 -2.46 -6.04 -13.53
C GLU A 23 -3.41 -6.21 -12.35
N SER A 24 -4.73 -6.18 -12.61
CA SER A 24 -5.77 -6.44 -11.63
C SER A 24 -5.69 -7.86 -11.05
N GLN A 25 -5.44 -8.86 -11.90
CA GLN A 25 -5.23 -10.24 -11.47
C GLN A 25 -3.95 -10.38 -10.62
N GLY A 26 -2.87 -9.72 -11.02
CA GLY A 26 -1.60 -9.71 -10.28
C GLY A 26 -1.76 -9.10 -8.87
N PHE A 27 -2.48 -7.98 -8.76
CA PHE A 27 -2.76 -7.37 -7.47
C PHE A 27 -3.68 -8.23 -6.60
N THR A 28 -4.72 -8.84 -7.18
CA THR A 28 -5.62 -9.74 -6.43
C THR A 28 -4.86 -10.95 -5.86
N ALA A 29 -3.97 -11.56 -6.64
CA ALA A 29 -3.13 -12.66 -6.18
C ALA A 29 -2.18 -12.21 -5.06
N LEU A 30 -1.59 -11.00 -5.18
CA LEU A 30 -0.73 -10.42 -4.16
C LEU A 30 -1.47 -10.18 -2.83
N LEU A 31 -2.70 -9.66 -2.88
CA LEU A 31 -3.55 -9.49 -1.69
C LEU A 31 -3.86 -10.83 -1.02
N HIS A 32 -4.18 -11.86 -1.80
CA HIS A 32 -4.46 -13.20 -1.27
C HIS A 32 -3.25 -13.77 -0.52
N GLU A 33 -2.06 -13.72 -1.13
CA GLU A 33 -0.81 -14.15 -0.48
C GLU A 33 -0.50 -13.37 0.80
N ALA A 34 -0.79 -12.07 0.80
CA ALA A 34 -0.58 -11.21 1.96
C ALA A 34 -1.69 -11.29 3.02
N GLU A 35 -2.72 -12.13 2.83
CA GLU A 35 -3.94 -12.20 3.63
C GLU A 35 -4.66 -10.84 3.81
N LEU A 36 -4.61 -9.99 2.79
CA LEU A 36 -5.22 -8.66 2.79
C LEU A 36 -6.56 -8.64 2.06
N VAL A 37 -7.46 -7.81 2.56
CA VAL A 37 -8.74 -7.46 1.93
C VAL A 37 -8.67 -6.00 1.51
N PHE A 38 -8.97 -5.74 0.24
CA PHE A 38 -9.02 -4.40 -0.34
C PHE A 38 -10.45 -4.04 -0.73
N SER A 39 -11.02 -3.02 -0.08
CA SER A 39 -12.42 -2.59 -0.26
C SER A 39 -12.49 -1.08 -0.50
N VAL A 40 -12.68 -0.71 -1.76
CA VAL A 40 -12.67 0.67 -2.23
C VAL A 40 -14.04 1.32 -1.96
N PRO A 41 -14.13 2.50 -1.32
CA PRO A 41 -15.39 3.22 -1.18
C PRO A 41 -15.92 3.70 -2.53
N ASP A 42 -17.23 3.91 -2.63
CA ASP A 42 -17.85 4.38 -3.87
C ASP A 42 -17.30 5.75 -4.32
N GLY A 43 -17.18 5.93 -5.64
CA GLY A 43 -16.81 7.19 -6.26
C GLY A 43 -15.30 7.47 -6.36
N TYR A 44 -14.45 6.62 -5.80
CA TYR A 44 -13.00 6.74 -5.95
C TYR A 44 -12.55 6.33 -7.36
N LEU A 45 -11.64 7.12 -7.92
CA LEU A 45 -11.03 6.85 -9.22
C LEU A 45 -9.79 5.96 -9.04
N ASP A 46 -9.75 4.83 -9.73
CA ASP A 46 -8.57 3.97 -9.82
C ASP A 46 -7.50 4.63 -10.71
N LEU A 47 -6.26 4.61 -10.25
CA LEU A 47 -5.10 5.15 -10.95
C LEU A 47 -4.12 4.02 -11.24
N PRO A 48 -3.34 4.12 -12.33
CA PRO A 48 -2.34 3.11 -12.63
C PRO A 48 -1.31 3.01 -11.51
N PRO A 49 -0.71 1.83 -11.32
CA PRO A 49 0.42 1.61 -10.43
C PRO A 49 1.59 2.46 -10.88
N GLY A 50 2.50 2.68 -9.95
CA GLY A 50 3.64 3.54 -10.21
C GLY A 50 4.84 3.11 -9.43
N ARG A 51 5.97 3.59 -9.95
CA ARG A 51 7.28 3.41 -9.35
C ARG A 51 7.81 4.77 -8.98
N THR A 52 8.26 4.88 -7.74
CA THR A 52 8.97 6.08 -7.27
C THR A 52 10.31 5.63 -6.71
N PRO A 53 11.33 6.50 -6.67
CA PRO A 53 12.61 6.17 -6.04
C PRO A 53 12.49 5.74 -4.56
N MET A 54 11.34 6.01 -3.93
CA MET A 54 11.09 5.76 -2.50
C MET A 54 10.19 4.55 -2.26
N LEU A 55 9.16 4.36 -3.10
CA LEU A 55 8.16 3.31 -2.94
C LEU A 55 7.50 2.98 -4.27
N ASP A 56 7.66 1.73 -4.71
CA ASP A 56 6.83 1.14 -5.75
C ASP A 56 5.48 0.76 -5.13
N TYR A 57 4.38 1.11 -5.82
CA TYR A 57 3.03 0.84 -5.35
C TYR A 57 2.23 0.09 -6.42
N GLU A 58 1.48 -0.90 -5.98
CA GLU A 58 0.69 -1.76 -6.87
C GLU A 58 -0.69 -1.19 -7.15
N ARG A 59 -1.19 -0.25 -6.32
CA ARG A 59 -2.45 0.45 -6.57
C ARG A 59 -2.44 1.89 -6.11
N ALA A 60 -3.22 2.72 -6.79
CA ALA A 60 -3.51 4.07 -6.33
C ALA A 60 -4.99 4.44 -6.56
N LEU A 61 -5.55 5.20 -5.62
CA LEU A 61 -6.92 5.71 -5.68
C LEU A 61 -6.90 7.23 -5.52
N ARG A 62 -7.81 7.93 -6.19
CA ARG A 62 -8.02 9.36 -6.00
C ARG A 62 -9.47 9.64 -5.59
N SER A 63 -9.64 10.48 -4.58
CA SER A 63 -10.95 10.96 -4.13
C SER A 63 -11.72 11.64 -5.27
N PRO A 64 -13.06 11.63 -5.27
CA PRO A 64 -13.87 12.31 -6.28
C PRO A 64 -13.51 13.78 -6.50
N GLN A 65 -13.12 14.47 -5.42
CA GLN A 65 -12.75 15.90 -5.41
C GLN A 65 -11.29 16.13 -5.84
N GLY A 66 -10.50 15.08 -6.03
CA GLY A 66 -9.11 15.14 -6.48
C GLY A 66 -8.08 15.66 -5.47
N ASN A 67 -8.49 15.92 -4.23
CA ASN A 67 -7.69 16.50 -3.16
C ASN A 67 -7.02 15.47 -2.23
N LEU A 68 -7.36 14.19 -2.37
CA LEU A 68 -6.73 13.07 -1.66
C LEU A 68 -6.35 11.96 -2.64
N GLU A 69 -5.12 11.46 -2.52
CA GLU A 69 -4.64 10.27 -3.22
C GLU A 69 -4.15 9.23 -2.21
N MET A 70 -4.50 7.97 -2.41
CA MET A 70 -4.04 6.82 -1.62
C MET A 70 -3.21 5.93 -2.51
N ARG A 71 -1.99 5.56 -2.08
CA ARG A 71 -1.10 4.63 -2.79
C ARG A 71 -0.83 3.43 -1.90
N VAL A 72 -0.90 2.23 -2.45
CA VAL A 72 -0.81 0.95 -1.72
C VAL A 72 0.39 0.16 -2.19
N ALA A 73 1.23 -0.23 -1.25
CA ALA A 73 2.38 -1.10 -1.45
C ALA A 73 2.28 -2.34 -0.53
N VAL A 74 2.28 -3.54 -1.10
CA VAL A 74 2.15 -4.81 -0.35
C VAL A 74 3.45 -5.61 -0.43
N ARG A 75 3.95 -6.10 0.71
CA ARG A 75 5.22 -6.83 0.83
C ARG A 75 5.01 -8.13 1.63
N PRO A 76 4.64 -9.25 0.97
CA PRO A 76 4.59 -10.56 1.61
C PRO A 76 5.96 -10.98 2.15
N LEU A 77 6.00 -11.51 3.37
CA LEU A 77 7.25 -11.95 3.99
C LEU A 77 7.88 -13.15 3.26
N GLU A 78 7.06 -14.01 2.66
CA GLU A 78 7.57 -15.15 1.88
C GLU A 78 8.35 -14.72 0.62
N ARG A 79 8.06 -13.52 0.10
CA ARG A 79 8.78 -12.94 -1.05
C ARG A 79 10.06 -12.21 -0.65
N LEU A 80 10.25 -11.92 0.63
CA LEU A 80 11.51 -11.39 1.17
C LEU A 80 12.55 -12.51 1.17
N ARG A 81 13.13 -12.77 -0.01
CA ARG A 81 14.36 -13.55 -0.14
C ARG A 81 15.50 -12.73 0.42
N ILE A 82 15.81 -12.99 1.67
CA ILE A 82 17.00 -12.48 2.30
C ILE A 82 18.12 -13.50 2.00
N ASP A 83 18.80 -13.35 0.86
CA ASP A 83 20.01 -14.12 0.55
C ASP A 83 21.19 -13.56 1.38
N TYR A 84 21.61 -14.28 2.43
CA TYR A 84 22.81 -13.96 3.20
C TYR A 84 23.78 -15.16 3.17
N ASP A 85 24.79 -15.09 2.29
CA ASP A 85 25.96 -15.98 2.27
C ASP A 85 27.02 -15.59 3.34
N ASP A 86 26.63 -14.90 4.42
CA ASP A 86 27.55 -14.42 5.47
C ASP A 86 27.48 -15.30 6.75
N PRO A 87 28.54 -16.07 7.07
CA PRO A 87 28.59 -16.93 8.26
C PRO A 87 28.64 -16.18 9.60
N HIS A 88 28.66 -14.85 9.61
CA HIS A 88 28.65 -14.01 10.83
C HIS A 88 27.35 -13.21 11.02
N GLY A 89 26.34 -13.38 10.18
CA GLY A 89 25.07 -12.68 10.29
C GLY A 89 24.19 -13.21 11.42
N ALA A 90 24.10 -12.48 12.55
CA ALA A 90 23.02 -12.69 13.50
C ALA A 90 21.69 -12.27 12.83
N VAL A 91 20.88 -13.24 12.43
CA VAL A 91 19.60 -13.02 11.72
C VAL A 91 18.63 -12.26 12.63
N PRO A 92 18.28 -11.00 12.34
CA PRO A 92 17.13 -10.39 12.99
C PRO A 92 15.89 -11.07 12.40
N ASP A 93 14.99 -11.55 13.26
CA ASP A 93 13.69 -12.07 12.83
C ASP A 93 13.00 -11.01 11.93
N PRO A 94 12.60 -11.33 10.68
CA PRO A 94 11.88 -10.40 9.80
C PRO A 94 10.65 -9.78 10.47
N ASN A 95 10.00 -10.51 11.40
CA ASN A 95 8.89 -9.99 12.21
C ASN A 95 9.32 -8.86 13.16
N HIS A 96 10.60 -8.54 13.31
CA HIS A 96 11.08 -7.49 14.20
C HIS A 96 11.78 -6.35 13.44
N ILE A 97 11.92 -6.46 12.11
CA ILE A 97 12.57 -5.44 11.27
C ILE A 97 11.58 -4.42 10.73
N PHE A 98 10.30 -4.76 10.64
CA PHE A 98 9.27 -3.86 10.09
C PHE A 98 9.21 -2.46 10.74
N PRO A 99 9.45 -2.26 12.07
CA PRO A 99 9.45 -0.91 12.62
C PRO A 99 10.58 -0.06 12.03
N LEU A 100 11.76 -0.66 11.81
CA LEU A 100 12.91 0.01 11.22
C LEU A 100 12.66 0.35 9.73
N VAL A 101 12.01 -0.56 9.00
CA VAL A 101 11.62 -0.30 7.60
C VAL A 101 10.63 0.86 7.53
N PHE A 102 9.61 0.86 8.40
CA PHE A 102 8.64 1.94 8.50
C PHE A 102 9.30 3.29 8.80
N GLU A 103 10.17 3.37 9.81
CA GLU A 103 10.88 4.61 10.16
C GLU A 103 11.78 5.10 9.01
N SER A 104 12.48 4.19 8.34
CA SER A 104 13.30 4.49 7.17
C SER A 104 12.45 5.05 6.02
N LEU A 105 11.30 4.43 5.72
CA LEU A 105 10.35 4.92 4.72
C LEU A 105 9.79 6.28 5.10
N ALA A 106 9.34 6.48 6.34
CA ALA A 106 8.81 7.75 6.83
C ALA A 106 9.83 8.89 6.67
N SER A 107 11.08 8.65 7.09
CA SER A 107 12.19 9.60 6.92
C SER A 107 12.48 9.89 5.45
N ARG A 108 12.47 8.89 4.58
CA ARG A 108 12.72 9.07 3.14
C ARG A 108 11.62 9.88 2.46
N LEU A 109 10.35 9.57 2.75
CA LEU A 109 9.20 10.31 2.22
C LEU A 109 9.22 11.79 2.65
N ALA A 110 9.68 12.06 3.87
CA ALA A 110 9.89 13.41 4.40
C ALA A 110 11.15 14.12 3.86
N GLY A 111 11.88 13.53 2.90
CA GLY A 111 13.11 14.10 2.34
C GLY A 111 14.27 14.12 3.34
N GLY A 112 14.38 13.09 4.19
CA GLY A 112 15.42 12.96 5.22
C GLY A 112 15.13 13.73 6.51
N ARG A 113 13.97 14.39 6.62
CA ARG A 113 13.54 15.06 7.86
C ARG A 113 12.85 14.05 8.79
N HIS A 114 12.86 14.35 10.09
CA HIS A 114 12.10 13.56 11.05
C HIS A 114 10.59 13.69 10.75
N ALA A 115 9.93 12.56 10.54
CA ALA A 115 8.47 12.47 10.42
C ALA A 115 7.93 11.95 11.76
N PRO A 116 7.14 12.73 12.49
CA PRO A 116 6.53 12.25 13.73
C PRO A 116 5.70 11.00 13.45
N SER A 117 6.08 9.91 14.10
CA SER A 117 5.43 8.61 13.98
C SER A 117 4.86 8.16 15.32
N ASN A 118 3.76 7.42 15.28
CA ASN A 118 3.19 6.79 16.46
C ASN A 118 2.70 5.37 16.11
N PRO A 119 3.16 4.34 16.84
CA PRO A 119 2.52 3.03 16.77
C PRO A 119 1.14 3.09 17.40
N TYR A 120 0.20 2.33 16.84
CA TYR A 120 -1.09 2.09 17.47
C TYR A 120 -0.91 1.17 18.68
N PRO A 121 -1.70 1.34 19.76
CA PRO A 121 -1.83 0.31 20.78
C PRO A 121 -2.20 -1.04 20.14
N PRO A 122 -1.66 -2.18 20.59
CA PRO A 122 -1.89 -3.48 19.95
C PRO A 122 -3.37 -3.83 19.75
N GLU A 123 -4.22 -3.51 20.74
CA GLU A 123 -5.66 -3.71 20.65
C GLU A 123 -6.28 -2.90 19.51
N GLN A 124 -5.88 -1.63 19.34
CA GLN A 124 -6.36 -0.80 18.24
C GLN A 124 -5.86 -1.28 16.88
N ALA A 125 -4.61 -1.75 16.79
CA ALA A 125 -4.08 -2.33 15.55
C ALA A 125 -4.90 -3.56 15.13
N ARG A 126 -5.24 -4.41 16.10
CA ARG A 126 -6.08 -5.59 15.88
C ARG A 126 -7.52 -5.23 15.52
N GLU A 127 -8.16 -4.34 16.26
CA GLU A 127 -9.54 -3.92 16.02
C GLU A 127 -9.73 -3.22 14.68
N ARG A 128 -8.80 -2.36 14.29
CA ARG A 128 -8.94 -1.52 13.09
C ARG A 128 -8.49 -2.22 11.82
N PHE A 129 -7.44 -3.04 11.91
CA PHE A 129 -6.74 -3.57 10.73
C PHE A 129 -6.60 -5.09 10.74
N ASN A 130 -7.07 -5.79 11.79
CA ASN A 130 -6.76 -7.19 12.04
C ASN A 130 -5.25 -7.48 12.02
N ALA A 131 -4.44 -6.47 12.37
CA ALA A 131 -2.98 -6.52 12.32
C ALA A 131 -2.41 -6.89 13.70
N ASP A 132 -1.19 -7.43 13.72
CA ASP A 132 -0.43 -7.62 14.95
C ASP A 132 0.30 -6.33 15.36
N TRP A 133 0.61 -5.47 14.39
CA TRP A 133 1.14 -4.13 14.62
C TRP A 133 0.67 -3.14 13.54
N ALA A 134 0.56 -1.88 13.91
CA ALA A 134 0.34 -0.78 12.97
C ALA A 134 1.01 0.50 13.48
N ALA A 135 1.43 1.37 12.57
CA ALA A 135 1.88 2.72 12.89
C ALA A 135 1.51 3.72 11.81
N ALA A 136 1.39 4.99 12.20
CA ALA A 136 1.21 6.08 11.26
C ALA A 136 2.25 7.17 11.48
N ALA A 137 2.73 7.77 10.39
CA ALA A 137 3.61 8.93 10.39
C ALA A 137 3.03 10.01 9.49
N VAL A 138 3.09 11.27 9.93
CA VAL A 138 2.72 12.44 9.11
C VAL A 138 4.00 13.12 8.65
N PHE A 139 4.03 13.55 7.40
CA PHE A 139 5.19 14.19 6.80
C PHE A 139 4.79 15.29 5.82
N ASP A 140 5.67 16.27 5.65
CA ASP A 140 5.62 17.17 4.50
C ASP A 140 6.31 16.48 3.33
N THR A 141 5.66 16.46 2.17
CA THR A 141 6.19 15.81 0.97
C THR A 141 7.49 16.47 0.53
N SER A 142 8.38 15.68 -0.05
CA SER A 142 9.55 16.18 -0.77
C SER A 142 9.26 16.18 -2.27
N ALA A 143 9.86 17.13 -3.00
CA ALA A 143 9.70 17.23 -4.45
C ALA A 143 10.19 15.98 -5.20
N ASP A 144 11.12 15.23 -4.59
CA ASP A 144 11.64 13.95 -5.12
C ASP A 144 10.62 12.81 -5.02
N PHE A 145 9.61 12.96 -4.17
CA PHE A 145 8.55 11.97 -3.97
C PHE A 145 7.25 12.37 -4.65
N ASP A 146 6.78 13.60 -4.42
CA ASP A 146 5.57 14.12 -5.02
C ASP A 146 5.59 15.65 -5.11
N THR A 147 5.13 16.20 -6.23
CA THR A 147 5.06 17.65 -6.45
C THR A 147 3.63 18.20 -6.45
N ARG A 148 2.62 17.32 -6.43
CA ARG A 148 1.20 17.70 -6.48
C ARG A 148 0.66 18.00 -5.10
N TYR A 149 1.04 17.20 -4.11
CA TYR A 149 0.54 17.29 -2.74
C TYR A 149 1.63 17.79 -1.81
N ARG A 150 1.26 18.57 -0.79
CA ARG A 150 2.19 19.16 0.19
C ARG A 150 2.43 18.29 1.42
N GLN A 151 1.46 17.45 1.77
CA GLN A 151 1.48 16.65 2.98
C GLN A 151 1.18 15.19 2.66
N GLY A 152 1.63 14.32 3.55
CA GLY A 152 1.26 12.92 3.50
C GLY A 152 1.14 12.27 4.86
N LEU A 153 0.43 11.15 4.87
CA LEU A 153 0.35 10.21 5.97
C LEU A 153 0.80 8.84 5.47
N LEU A 154 1.82 8.28 6.08
CA LEU A 154 2.23 6.90 5.88
C LEU A 154 1.58 6.05 6.96
N LEU A 155 0.77 5.07 6.56
CA LEU A 155 0.28 4.00 7.42
C LEU A 155 1.07 2.72 7.09
N ALA A 156 1.57 2.05 8.10
CA ALA A 156 2.07 0.67 7.98
C ALA A 156 1.23 -0.25 8.84
N ILE A 157 0.88 -1.42 8.28
CA ILE A 157 0.26 -2.53 9.00
C ILE A 157 1.11 -3.78 8.80
N HIS A 158 1.25 -4.57 9.85
CA HIS A 158 2.05 -5.78 9.87
C HIS A 158 1.26 -6.93 10.50
N ARG A 159 1.36 -8.12 9.90
CA ARG A 159 0.91 -9.38 10.47
C ARG A 159 2.07 -10.35 10.53
N ASN A 160 2.31 -10.89 11.73
CA ASN A 160 3.43 -11.77 12.00
C ASN A 160 3.40 -12.98 11.04
N LYS A 161 4.55 -13.25 10.42
CA LYS A 161 4.79 -14.37 9.47
C LYS A 161 3.97 -14.29 8.18
N VAL A 162 3.29 -13.17 7.91
CA VAL A 162 2.45 -13.02 6.72
C VAL A 162 2.99 -11.94 5.80
N SER A 163 2.86 -10.66 6.17
CA SER A 163 3.22 -9.55 5.27
C SER A 163 3.37 -8.23 6.02
N ASP A 164 3.98 -7.26 5.33
CA ASP A 164 3.80 -5.83 5.60
C ASP A 164 2.94 -5.22 4.50
N ALA A 165 2.14 -4.20 4.85
CA ALA A 165 1.55 -3.30 3.87
C ALA A 165 1.74 -1.84 4.26
N TYR A 166 2.05 -1.02 3.26
CA TYR A 166 2.28 0.41 3.40
C TYR A 166 1.25 1.15 2.56
N VAL A 167 0.57 2.12 3.19
CA VAL A 167 -0.40 2.98 2.53
C VAL A 167 0.04 4.42 2.70
N VAL A 168 0.25 5.11 1.59
CA VAL A 168 0.59 6.53 1.58
C VAL A 168 -0.63 7.33 1.15
N PHE A 169 -1.10 8.20 2.03
CA PHE A 169 -2.13 9.18 1.73
C PHE A 169 -1.46 10.52 1.44
N LEU A 170 -1.86 11.19 0.36
CA LEU A 170 -1.30 12.46 -0.10
C LEU A 170 -2.40 13.49 -0.26
N PHE A 171 -2.20 14.66 0.34
CA PHE A 171 -3.18 15.74 0.41
C PHE A 171 -2.50 17.09 0.67
N ASP A 172 -3.26 18.19 0.54
CA ASP A 172 -2.75 19.54 0.83
C ASP A 172 -3.26 20.12 2.15
N ASP A 173 -4.48 19.75 2.56
CA ASP A 173 -5.13 20.23 3.78
C ASP A 173 -5.85 19.07 4.47
N TYR A 174 -5.32 18.64 5.63
CA TYR A 174 -5.92 17.60 6.45
C TYR A 174 -7.38 17.88 6.79
N THR A 175 -7.73 19.13 7.10
CA THR A 175 -9.09 19.49 7.51
C THR A 175 -10.08 19.24 6.37
N ALA A 176 -9.67 19.52 5.13
CA ALA A 176 -10.49 19.34 3.94
C ALA A 176 -10.69 17.87 3.55
N VAL A 177 -9.73 16.99 3.88
CA VAL A 177 -9.76 15.56 3.49
C VAL A 177 -10.08 14.61 4.64
N ARG A 178 -10.30 15.13 5.87
CA ARG A 178 -10.39 14.31 7.08
C ARG A 178 -11.38 13.15 6.98
N ASP A 179 -12.55 13.40 6.41
CA ASP A 179 -13.63 12.41 6.38
C ASP A 179 -13.38 11.36 5.28
N ASP A 180 -12.83 11.78 4.13
CA ASP A 180 -12.33 10.87 3.09
C ASP A 180 -11.16 10.02 3.56
N LEU A 181 -10.21 10.61 4.28
CA LEU A 181 -9.08 9.91 4.88
C LEU A 181 -9.58 8.83 5.86
N LYS A 182 -10.57 9.13 6.69
CA LYS A 182 -11.18 8.14 7.59
C LYS A 182 -11.86 6.99 6.84
N ALA A 183 -12.48 7.28 5.69
CA ALA A 183 -13.06 6.24 4.84
C ALA A 183 -11.97 5.34 4.26
N LEU A 184 -10.91 5.93 3.69
CA LEU A 184 -9.82 5.17 3.06
C LEU A 184 -8.92 4.41 4.05
N LEU A 185 -8.81 4.85 5.30
CA LEU A 185 -8.10 4.09 6.33
C LEU A 185 -8.66 2.69 6.54
N ARG A 186 -9.91 2.42 6.12
CA ARG A 186 -10.55 1.10 6.21
C ARG A 186 -10.46 0.30 4.92
N THR A 187 -9.86 0.86 3.87
CA THR A 187 -9.81 0.25 2.55
C THR A 187 -8.89 -0.95 2.48
N LEU A 188 -7.80 -0.96 3.27
CA LEU A 188 -6.87 -2.08 3.33
C LEU A 188 -6.76 -2.58 4.77
N VAL A 189 -7.20 -3.81 4.99
CA VAL A 189 -7.12 -4.50 6.29
C VAL A 189 -6.73 -5.94 6.05
N TYR A 190 -6.22 -6.62 7.07
CA TYR A 190 -6.06 -8.06 6.96
C TYR A 190 -7.41 -8.78 7.05
N ALA A 191 -7.52 -9.92 6.36
CA ALA A 191 -8.61 -10.86 6.55
C ALA A 191 -8.68 -11.31 8.03
N PRO A 192 -9.85 -11.57 8.62
CA PRO A 192 -9.96 -12.08 9.97
C PRO A 192 -9.09 -13.32 10.18
N LYS A 193 -8.41 -13.44 11.32
CA LYS A 193 -7.68 -14.67 11.66
C LYS A 193 -8.70 -15.80 11.76
N THR A 194 -8.60 -16.81 10.91
CA THR A 194 -9.41 -18.03 11.04
C THR A 194 -9.07 -18.67 12.37
N SER A 195 -10.05 -18.80 13.27
CA SER A 195 -9.88 -19.43 14.58
C SER A 195 -9.59 -20.92 14.44
N ALA A 196 -8.37 -21.30 14.10
CA ALA A 196 -7.91 -22.67 14.12
C ALA A 196 -7.34 -23.06 15.49
N ASP A 197 -8.11 -22.86 16.57
CA ASP A 197 -7.87 -23.56 17.85
C ASP A 197 -9.06 -23.45 18.83
N GLY A 198 -10.29 -23.59 18.30
CA GLY A 198 -11.52 -23.45 19.08
C GLY A 198 -12.36 -24.73 19.14
N ASP A 199 -11.75 -25.93 19.15
CA ASP A 199 -12.51 -27.17 19.36
C ASP A 199 -11.66 -28.35 19.84
N ARG A 200 -10.97 -28.19 20.98
CA ARG A 200 -10.41 -29.32 21.78
C ARG A 200 -10.46 -29.07 23.29
N ALA A 201 -11.52 -28.43 23.77
CA ALA A 201 -11.78 -28.33 25.21
C ALA A 201 -13.23 -28.72 25.50
N GLY A 202 -13.48 -30.03 25.49
CA GLY A 202 -14.79 -30.61 25.77
C GLY A 202 -14.73 -32.12 25.94
N ALA A 203 -13.71 -32.62 26.65
CA ALA A 203 -13.66 -34.00 27.10
C ALA A 203 -13.22 -34.03 28.57
N THR A 204 -14.22 -33.93 29.46
CA THR A 204 -14.23 -34.54 30.79
C THR A 204 -15.68 -34.81 31.17
#